data_AF-A0A939BG13-F1
#
_entry.id   AF-A0A939BG13-F1
#
_cell.length_a   1.000
_cell.length_b   1.000
_cell.length_c   1.000
_cell.angle_alpha   90.00
_cell.angle_beta   90.00
_cell.angle_gamma   90.00
#
_symmetry.space_group_name_H-M   'P 1'
#
loop_
_entity.id
_entity.type
_entity.pdbx_description
1 polymer ?
#
loop_
_entity_poly.entity_id
_entity_poly.type
_entity_poly.pdbx_seq_one_letter_code
_entity_poly.pdbx_strand_id
1 'polypeptide(L)'
;MMTETERKIKEIVFDEFGKLIKNIEGDFGKNYIKKRYNFLLSQLDETITANMVFVSSFESKSGYAIEACAKRIARLRFGEENVPNIVNPRNIEHDLKPASINGQVLVTDIDTDNGDLRGKISSFRANHVASGKGGARVKSGVTQESIKDLIPLAQKYRTSHYHTKPVDLAFFDGKDWIVMELKAGGDLDSSNAPSNVEKLLTIYAGLNIPNSKAYFATLYNKNGEGNTWTGAVKKHMAYPEMFLIGKKFWETILPAGITYEAFAEIYKEALQELDLNMHIKEMIERAVE
;
A
#
# COMPACT_ATOMS: atom_id res chain seq x y z
N MET A 1 -13.89 28.23 3.26
CA MET A 1 -14.67 27.49 2.25
C MET A 1 -13.72 26.51 1.57
N MET A 2 -14.09 25.23 1.47
CA MET A 2 -13.28 24.24 0.74
C MET A 2 -13.20 24.59 -0.75
N THR A 3 -12.01 24.46 -1.31
CA THR A 3 -11.72 24.47 -2.74
C THR A 3 -12.36 23.26 -3.42
N GLU A 4 -12.47 23.32 -4.75
CA GLU A 4 -13.01 22.21 -5.55
C GLU A 4 -12.18 20.94 -5.40
N THR A 5 -10.86 21.07 -5.33
CA THR A 5 -9.95 19.93 -5.11
C THR A 5 -10.16 19.29 -3.75
N GLU A 6 -10.33 20.09 -2.69
CA GLU A 6 -10.59 19.57 -1.34
C GLU A 6 -11.93 18.83 -1.26
N ARG A 7 -12.98 19.34 -1.95
CA ARG A 7 -14.28 18.63 -2.04
C ARG A 7 -14.15 17.27 -2.71
N LYS A 8 -13.45 17.21 -3.85
CA LYS A 8 -13.19 15.93 -4.55
C LYS A 8 -12.42 14.93 -3.68
N ILE A 9 -11.43 15.40 -2.92
CA ILE A 9 -10.71 14.55 -1.96
C ILE A 9 -11.67 14.04 -0.88
N LYS A 10 -12.54 14.91 -0.32
CA LYS A 10 -13.53 14.52 0.68
C LYS A 10 -14.49 13.46 0.14
N GLU A 11 -15.02 13.65 -1.06
CA GLU A 11 -15.89 12.70 -1.76
C GLU A 11 -15.21 11.34 -1.97
N ILE A 12 -13.94 11.34 -2.38
CA ILE A 12 -13.15 10.10 -2.50
C ILE A 12 -13.09 9.35 -1.17
N VAL A 13 -12.76 10.04 -0.07
CA VAL A 13 -12.68 9.42 1.25
C VAL A 13 -14.05 8.92 1.69
N PHE A 14 -15.09 9.73 1.54
CA PHE A 14 -16.46 9.39 1.88
C PHE A 14 -16.93 8.13 1.14
N ASP A 15 -16.71 8.07 -0.17
CA ASP A 15 -17.09 6.92 -1.00
C ASP A 15 -16.41 5.62 -0.54
N GLU A 16 -15.07 5.64 -0.39
CA GLU A 16 -14.32 4.42 -0.08
C GLU A 16 -14.58 3.94 1.34
N PHE A 17 -14.69 4.86 2.32
CA PHE A 17 -15.03 4.48 3.68
C PHE A 17 -16.51 4.13 3.86
N GLY A 18 -17.41 4.71 3.07
CA GLY A 18 -18.81 4.30 3.03
C GLY A 18 -18.98 2.88 2.50
N LYS A 19 -18.23 2.49 1.46
CA LYS A 19 -18.18 1.08 0.97
C LYS A 19 -17.61 0.15 2.05
N LEU A 20 -16.55 0.57 2.74
CA LEU A 20 -15.96 -0.18 3.84
C LEU A 20 -16.98 -0.46 4.94
N ILE A 21 -17.72 0.56 5.39
CA ILE A 21 -18.72 0.43 6.45
C ILE A 21 -19.79 -0.59 6.04
N LYS A 22 -20.38 -0.43 4.84
CA LYS A 22 -21.37 -1.38 4.30
C LYS A 22 -20.84 -2.82 4.22
N ASN A 23 -19.57 -3.00 3.85
CA ASN A 23 -18.94 -4.32 3.81
C ASN A 23 -18.74 -4.92 5.20
N ILE A 24 -18.46 -4.10 6.22
CA ILE A 24 -18.37 -4.57 7.62
C ILE A 24 -19.77 -4.93 8.12
N GLU A 25 -20.77 -4.07 7.92
CA GLU A 25 -22.15 -4.33 8.35
C GLU A 25 -22.68 -5.64 7.74
N GLY A 26 -22.42 -5.87 6.46
CA GLY A 26 -22.88 -7.08 5.75
C GLY A 26 -22.27 -8.39 6.26
N ASP A 27 -21.09 -8.36 6.90
CA ASP A 27 -20.43 -9.56 7.42
C ASP A 27 -20.26 -9.61 8.94
N PHE A 28 -20.69 -8.56 9.65
CA PHE A 28 -20.48 -8.39 11.09
C PHE A 28 -21.02 -9.55 11.92
N GLY A 29 -22.32 -9.86 11.80
CA GLY A 29 -22.96 -10.92 12.59
C GLY A 29 -22.34 -12.30 12.36
N LYS A 30 -21.99 -12.62 11.11
CA LYS A 30 -21.30 -13.87 10.75
C LYS A 30 -19.92 -13.94 11.40
N ASN A 31 -19.17 -12.83 11.38
CA ASN A 31 -17.84 -12.76 11.99
C ASN A 31 -17.91 -12.82 13.52
N TYR A 32 -18.95 -12.21 14.12
CA TYR A 32 -19.23 -12.28 15.55
C TYR A 32 -19.50 -13.71 16.02
N ILE A 33 -20.42 -14.43 15.35
CA ILE A 33 -20.71 -15.83 15.65
C ILE A 33 -19.44 -16.69 15.57
N LYS A 34 -18.64 -16.53 14.51
CA LYS A 34 -17.36 -17.24 14.36
C LYS A 34 -16.39 -16.93 15.50
N LYS A 35 -16.32 -15.68 15.95
CA LYS A 35 -15.42 -15.24 17.02
C LYS A 35 -15.80 -15.87 18.36
N ARG A 36 -17.09 -16.05 18.65
CA ARG A 36 -17.58 -16.72 19.87
C ARG A 36 -17.14 -18.18 19.98
N TYR A 37 -16.91 -18.87 18.86
CA TYR A 37 -16.39 -20.23 18.86
C TYR A 37 -14.87 -20.31 19.09
N ASN A 38 -14.18 -19.18 19.19
CA ASN A 38 -12.77 -19.17 19.55
C ASN A 38 -12.62 -19.50 21.04
N PHE A 39 -12.22 -20.72 21.35
CA PHE A 39 -12.07 -21.21 22.73
C PHE A 39 -11.07 -20.38 23.57
N LEU A 40 -10.13 -19.66 22.94
CA LEU A 40 -9.20 -18.78 23.64
C LEU A 40 -9.89 -17.50 24.14
N LEU A 41 -10.98 -17.11 23.50
CA LEU A 41 -11.70 -15.86 23.74
C LEU A 41 -13.11 -16.10 24.29
N SER A 42 -13.53 -17.36 24.46
CA SER A 42 -14.91 -17.73 24.81
C SER A 42 -15.34 -17.29 26.22
N GLN A 43 -14.42 -16.77 27.03
CA GLN A 43 -14.70 -16.19 28.35
C GLN A 43 -14.95 -14.68 28.32
N LEU A 44 -14.68 -14.01 27.19
CA LEU A 44 -14.94 -12.59 27.04
C LEU A 44 -16.44 -12.36 26.89
N ASP A 45 -16.93 -11.24 27.42
CA ASP A 45 -18.32 -10.87 27.24
C ASP A 45 -18.63 -10.52 25.77
N GLU A 46 -19.92 -10.47 25.49
CA GLU A 46 -20.47 -10.27 24.16
C GLU A 46 -20.11 -8.89 23.59
N THR A 47 -20.07 -7.86 24.43
CA THR A 47 -19.71 -6.49 24.00
C THR A 47 -18.24 -6.41 23.65
N ILE A 48 -17.34 -6.99 24.46
CA ILE A 48 -15.91 -7.07 24.12
C ILE A 48 -15.72 -7.85 22.82
N THR A 49 -16.41 -8.98 22.67
CA THR A 49 -16.32 -9.81 21.46
C THR A 49 -16.75 -9.02 20.22
N ALA A 50 -17.85 -8.27 20.29
CA ALA A 50 -18.34 -7.46 19.19
C ALA A 50 -17.36 -6.32 18.83
N ASN A 51 -16.78 -5.64 19.83
CA ASN A 51 -15.75 -4.63 19.61
C ASN A 51 -14.50 -5.23 18.92
N MET A 52 -14.05 -6.42 19.34
CA MET A 52 -12.92 -7.10 18.70
C MET A 52 -13.20 -7.46 17.24
N VAL A 53 -14.44 -7.88 16.93
CA VAL A 53 -14.88 -8.18 15.56
C VAL A 53 -14.86 -6.92 14.71
N PHE A 54 -15.35 -5.80 15.25
CA PHE A 54 -15.27 -4.50 14.58
C PHE A 54 -13.83 -4.14 14.27
N VAL A 55 -12.95 -4.08 15.28
CA VAL A 55 -11.54 -3.67 15.11
C VAL A 55 -10.84 -4.57 14.08
N SER A 56 -10.98 -5.89 14.20
CA SER A 56 -10.34 -6.84 13.26
C SER A 56 -10.83 -6.61 11.81
N SER A 57 -12.13 -6.36 11.65
CA SER A 57 -12.74 -6.13 10.34
C SER A 57 -12.35 -4.78 9.76
N PHE A 58 -12.34 -3.75 10.61
CA PHE A 58 -11.95 -2.39 10.23
C PHE A 58 -10.48 -2.35 9.82
N GLU A 59 -9.56 -2.89 10.62
CA GLU A 59 -8.14 -2.93 10.28
C GLU A 59 -7.88 -3.67 8.95
N SER A 60 -8.50 -4.84 8.77
CA SER A 60 -8.32 -5.63 7.55
C SER A 60 -8.88 -4.95 6.30
N LYS A 61 -10.01 -4.24 6.40
CA LYS A 61 -10.68 -3.63 5.24
C LYS A 61 -10.24 -2.19 4.99
N SER A 62 -9.84 -1.46 6.03
CA SER A 62 -9.39 -0.07 5.95
C SER A 62 -8.17 0.06 5.08
N GLY A 63 -7.21 -0.87 5.16
CA GLY A 63 -6.04 -0.93 4.28
C GLY A 63 -6.40 -0.82 2.79
N TYR A 64 -7.37 -1.61 2.32
CA TYR A 64 -7.82 -1.54 0.93
C TYR A 64 -8.55 -0.22 0.60
N ALA A 65 -9.39 0.28 1.51
CA ALA A 65 -10.12 1.52 1.30
C ALA A 65 -9.16 2.73 1.17
N ILE A 66 -8.15 2.79 2.03
CA ILE A 66 -7.18 3.89 2.01
C ILE A 66 -6.19 3.79 0.84
N GLU A 67 -5.84 2.58 0.38
CA GLU A 67 -5.10 2.37 -0.87
C GLU A 67 -5.91 2.85 -2.08
N ALA A 68 -7.22 2.56 -2.11
CA ALA A 68 -8.12 3.08 -3.13
C ALA A 68 -8.20 4.62 -3.10
N CYS A 69 -8.28 5.23 -1.91
CA CYS A 69 -8.18 6.67 -1.74
C CYS A 69 -6.87 7.21 -2.31
N ALA A 70 -5.73 6.62 -1.94
CA ALA A 70 -4.43 7.03 -2.43
C ALA A 70 -4.35 7.01 -3.97
N LYS A 71 -4.86 5.96 -4.62
CA LYS A 71 -4.91 5.87 -6.08
C LYS A 71 -5.78 6.96 -6.70
N ARG A 72 -7.01 7.14 -6.19
CA ARG A 72 -7.95 8.17 -6.69
C ARG A 72 -7.40 9.58 -6.48
N ILE A 73 -6.72 9.85 -5.37
CA ILE A 73 -6.08 11.13 -5.07
C ILE A 73 -4.86 11.36 -5.97
N ALA A 74 -4.03 10.33 -6.20
CA ALA A 74 -2.91 10.44 -7.14
C ALA A 74 -3.36 10.82 -8.55
N ARG A 75 -4.55 10.35 -9.00
CA ARG A 75 -5.15 10.76 -10.28
C ARG A 75 -5.55 12.23 -10.32
N LEU A 76 -5.99 12.81 -9.20
CA LEU A 76 -6.23 14.25 -9.11
C LEU A 76 -4.94 15.06 -9.29
N ARG A 77 -3.79 14.51 -8.92
CA ARG A 77 -2.48 15.17 -9.05
C ARG A 77 -1.85 14.95 -10.43
N PHE A 78 -1.80 13.71 -10.89
CA PHE A 78 -1.01 13.32 -12.06
C PHE A 78 -1.85 13.08 -13.32
N GLY A 79 -3.18 12.97 -13.22
CA GLY A 79 -4.05 12.58 -14.33
C GLY A 79 -4.31 11.07 -14.39
N GLU A 80 -5.41 10.67 -15.03
CA GLU A 80 -5.81 9.26 -15.17
C GLU A 80 -4.80 8.47 -16.03
N GLU A 81 -4.24 9.11 -17.04
CA GLU A 81 -3.24 8.57 -17.95
C GLU A 81 -1.92 8.22 -17.25
N ASN A 82 -1.57 8.98 -16.21
CA ASN A 82 -0.33 8.79 -15.46
C ASN A 82 -0.52 7.91 -14.22
N VAL A 83 -1.76 7.56 -13.85
CA VAL A 83 -2.07 6.58 -12.79
C VAL A 83 -3.02 5.48 -13.33
N PRO A 84 -2.58 4.75 -14.38
CA PRO A 84 -3.46 3.83 -15.10
C PRO A 84 -3.72 2.55 -14.31
N ASN A 85 -4.85 1.90 -14.51
CA ASN A 85 -5.07 0.54 -13.99
C ASN A 85 -4.09 -0.49 -14.58
N ILE A 86 -3.64 -0.26 -15.82
CA ILE A 86 -2.63 -1.07 -16.51
C ILE A 86 -1.34 -0.26 -16.60
N VAL A 87 -0.32 -0.66 -15.85
CA VAL A 87 1.01 -0.06 -15.88
C VAL A 87 1.81 -0.78 -16.96
N ASN A 88 1.99 -0.13 -18.11
CA ASN A 88 2.66 -0.71 -19.27
C ASN A 88 3.60 0.29 -19.96
N PRO A 89 4.70 0.69 -19.30
CA PRO A 89 5.57 1.75 -19.82
C PRO A 89 6.34 1.35 -21.08
N ARG A 90 6.41 0.06 -21.40
CA ARG A 90 7.11 -0.48 -22.58
C ARG A 90 6.17 -0.84 -23.73
N ASN A 91 4.87 -0.52 -23.62
CA ASN A 91 3.83 -0.80 -24.62
C ASN A 91 3.83 -2.27 -25.07
N ILE A 92 3.96 -3.19 -24.12
CA ILE A 92 3.86 -4.63 -24.37
C ILE A 92 2.43 -4.96 -24.81
N GLU A 93 2.27 -5.71 -25.89
CA GLU A 93 0.95 -6.14 -26.37
C GLU A 93 0.26 -7.05 -25.34
N HIS A 94 -1.00 -6.78 -25.06
CA HIS A 94 -1.83 -7.55 -24.13
C HIS A 94 -3.32 -7.42 -24.48
N ASP A 95 -4.13 -8.36 -24.02
CA ASP A 95 -5.58 -8.42 -24.19
C ASP A 95 -6.38 -7.97 -22.95
N LEU A 96 -5.68 -7.48 -21.90
CA LEU A 96 -6.29 -6.98 -20.67
C LEU A 96 -7.20 -5.77 -20.91
N LYS A 97 -8.37 -5.78 -20.25
CA LYS A 97 -9.31 -4.67 -20.25
C LYS A 97 -9.18 -3.86 -18.96
N PRO A 98 -8.92 -2.53 -19.00
CA PRO A 98 -8.79 -1.72 -17.79
C PRO A 98 -9.98 -1.84 -16.82
N ALA A 99 -11.20 -1.95 -17.34
CA ALA A 99 -12.42 -2.02 -16.56
C ALA A 99 -12.58 -3.31 -15.73
N SER A 100 -11.86 -4.39 -16.07
CA SER A 100 -11.91 -5.66 -15.32
C SER A 100 -10.82 -5.75 -14.24
N ILE A 101 -9.95 -4.75 -14.12
CA ILE A 101 -8.81 -4.78 -13.19
C ILE A 101 -9.18 -4.07 -11.90
N ASN A 102 -9.23 -4.84 -10.81
CA ASN A 102 -9.27 -4.27 -9.46
C ASN A 102 -7.85 -3.80 -9.07
N GLY A 103 -7.69 -2.54 -8.67
CA GLY A 103 -6.38 -1.97 -8.35
C GLY A 103 -5.54 -1.59 -9.58
N GLN A 104 -4.24 -1.89 -9.54
CA GLN A 104 -3.30 -1.73 -10.66
C GLN A 104 -2.56 -3.03 -10.94
N VAL A 105 -2.21 -3.23 -12.21
CA VAL A 105 -1.42 -4.37 -12.67
C VAL A 105 -0.30 -3.90 -13.59
N LEU A 106 0.91 -4.35 -13.33
CA LEU A 106 2.04 -4.23 -14.23
C LEU A 106 1.89 -5.26 -15.35
N VAL A 107 1.99 -4.82 -16.60
CA VAL A 107 2.21 -5.69 -17.76
C VAL A 107 3.67 -5.66 -18.15
N THR A 108 4.26 -6.83 -18.31
CA THR A 108 5.67 -6.98 -18.64
C THR A 108 5.92 -8.24 -19.45
N ASP A 109 6.90 -8.25 -20.33
CA ASP A 109 7.38 -9.46 -21.01
C ASP A 109 8.50 -10.17 -20.23
N ILE A 110 8.80 -9.73 -19.00
CA ILE A 110 9.71 -10.43 -18.08
C ILE A 110 8.90 -11.44 -17.29
N ASP A 111 9.35 -12.70 -17.25
CA ASP A 111 8.77 -13.74 -16.40
C ASP A 111 9.11 -13.47 -14.92
N THR A 112 8.29 -12.64 -14.28
CA THR A 112 8.46 -12.26 -12.86
C THR A 112 8.13 -13.38 -11.87
N ASP A 113 7.58 -14.50 -12.34
CA ASP A 113 7.30 -15.67 -11.52
C ASP A 113 8.38 -16.76 -11.66
N ASN A 114 9.34 -16.57 -12.58
CA ASN A 114 10.52 -17.41 -12.74
C ASN A 114 11.30 -17.57 -11.42
N GLY A 115 11.49 -18.81 -10.98
CA GLY A 115 12.17 -19.14 -9.72
C GLY A 115 13.61 -18.63 -9.65
N ASP A 116 14.36 -18.67 -10.75
CA ASP A 116 15.75 -18.21 -10.79
C ASP A 116 15.85 -16.69 -10.71
N LEU A 117 14.95 -15.96 -11.39
CA LEU A 117 14.89 -14.50 -11.27
C LEU A 117 14.57 -14.09 -9.83
N ARG A 118 13.56 -14.73 -9.22
CA ARG A 118 13.21 -14.48 -7.82
C ARG A 118 14.36 -14.80 -6.86
N GLY A 119 15.07 -15.91 -7.11
CA GLY A 119 16.29 -16.27 -6.38
C GLY A 119 17.38 -15.20 -6.49
N LYS A 120 17.64 -14.68 -7.69
CA LYS A 120 18.61 -13.61 -7.91
C LYS A 120 18.23 -12.30 -7.22
N ILE A 121 16.95 -11.91 -7.24
CA ILE A 121 16.46 -10.74 -6.52
C ILE A 121 16.62 -10.93 -5.00
N SER A 122 16.32 -12.13 -4.49
CA SER A 122 16.51 -12.48 -3.08
C SER A 122 17.98 -12.38 -2.66
N SER A 123 18.89 -12.92 -3.47
CA SER A 123 20.34 -12.82 -3.27
C SER A 123 20.84 -11.38 -3.34
N PHE A 124 20.35 -10.59 -4.32
CA PHE A 124 20.68 -9.17 -4.42
C PHE A 124 20.32 -8.44 -3.11
N ARG A 125 19.08 -8.59 -2.62
CA ARG A 125 18.66 -7.99 -1.35
C ARG A 125 19.50 -8.50 -0.17
N ALA A 126 19.74 -9.80 -0.08
CA ALA A 126 20.51 -10.41 1.01
C ALA A 126 21.95 -9.89 1.07
N ASN A 127 22.60 -9.71 -0.08
CA ASN A 127 23.96 -9.20 -0.18
C ASN A 127 24.07 -7.70 0.15
N HIS A 128 22.96 -6.97 0.10
CA HIS A 128 22.87 -5.54 0.39
C HIS A 128 22.13 -5.22 1.70
N VAL A 129 21.86 -6.22 2.53
CA VAL A 129 21.19 -6.03 3.82
C VAL A 129 22.10 -5.25 4.79
N ALA A 130 21.51 -4.39 5.61
CA ALA A 130 22.23 -3.69 6.67
C ALA A 130 22.84 -4.70 7.67
N SER A 131 24.05 -4.41 8.14
CA SER A 131 24.81 -5.24 9.08
C SER A 131 25.41 -4.41 10.21
N GLY A 132 25.87 -5.07 11.27
CA GLY A 132 26.40 -4.40 12.46
C GLY A 132 25.35 -3.73 13.35
N LYS A 133 25.80 -3.05 14.40
CA LYS A 133 24.97 -2.33 15.40
C LYS A 133 25.67 -1.05 15.84
N GLY A 134 24.91 -0.09 16.38
CA GLY A 134 25.45 1.15 16.95
C GLY A 134 26.28 1.97 15.95
N GLY A 135 27.39 2.54 16.40
CA GLY A 135 28.32 3.32 15.56
C GLY A 135 28.99 2.52 14.44
N ALA A 136 29.01 1.18 14.52
CA ALA A 136 29.57 0.28 13.50
C ALA A 136 28.51 -0.24 12.51
N ARG A 137 27.28 0.31 12.54
CA ARG A 137 26.21 -0.13 11.65
C ARG A 137 26.49 0.31 10.21
N VAL A 138 26.56 -0.67 9.31
CA VAL A 138 26.54 -0.44 7.86
C VAL A 138 25.08 -0.37 7.42
N LYS A 139 24.70 0.72 6.73
CA LYS A 139 23.34 0.88 6.18
C LYS A 139 23.10 -0.12 5.05
N SER A 140 21.83 -0.41 4.76
CA SER A 140 21.51 -1.26 3.61
C SER A 140 21.96 -0.59 2.32
N GLY A 141 22.56 -1.39 1.43
CA GLY A 141 23.00 -0.97 0.11
C GLY A 141 21.92 -1.09 -0.97
N VAL A 142 20.69 -1.49 -0.63
CA VAL A 142 19.56 -1.48 -1.59
C VAL A 142 19.05 -0.03 -1.67
N THR A 143 19.55 0.72 -2.65
CA THR A 143 19.30 2.14 -2.93
C THR A 143 18.62 2.30 -4.29
N GLN A 144 18.17 3.51 -4.65
CA GLN A 144 17.62 3.75 -6.00
C GLN A 144 18.68 3.48 -7.08
N GLU A 145 19.96 3.69 -6.75
CA GLU A 145 21.07 3.44 -7.67
C GLU A 145 21.34 1.94 -7.83
N SER A 146 21.50 1.20 -6.72
CA SER A 146 21.89 -0.21 -6.81
C SER A 146 20.79 -1.10 -7.41
N ILE A 147 19.52 -0.75 -7.24
CA ILE A 147 18.43 -1.53 -7.85
C ILE A 147 18.46 -1.48 -9.39
N LYS A 148 19.15 -0.51 -10.00
CA LYS A 148 19.31 -0.47 -11.47
C LYS A 148 20.01 -1.70 -12.02
N ASP A 149 20.85 -2.38 -11.23
CA ASP A 149 21.47 -3.66 -11.60
C ASP A 149 20.43 -4.76 -11.87
N LEU A 150 19.22 -4.63 -11.31
CA LEU A 150 18.12 -5.56 -11.56
C LEU A 150 17.56 -5.45 -12.98
N ILE A 151 17.72 -4.32 -13.66
CA ILE A 151 17.21 -4.10 -15.03
C ILE A 151 17.89 -5.07 -16.03
N PRO A 152 19.23 -5.02 -16.23
CA PRO A 152 19.90 -5.95 -17.14
C PRO A 152 19.86 -7.40 -16.63
N LEU A 153 19.74 -7.61 -15.32
CA LEU A 153 19.55 -8.95 -14.75
C LEU A 153 18.22 -9.56 -15.18
N ALA A 154 17.13 -8.79 -15.08
CA ALA A 154 15.78 -9.23 -15.41
C ALA A 154 15.57 -9.45 -16.90
N GLN A 155 16.25 -8.69 -17.77
CA GLN A 155 16.19 -8.86 -19.23
C GLN A 155 16.52 -10.27 -19.71
N LYS A 156 17.33 -11.03 -18.96
CA LYS A 156 17.67 -12.43 -19.25
C LYS A 156 16.48 -13.39 -19.13
N TYR A 157 15.39 -12.93 -18.55
CA TYR A 157 14.15 -13.67 -18.29
C TYR A 157 12.98 -13.16 -19.14
N ARG A 158 13.29 -12.46 -20.24
CA ARG A 158 12.28 -12.02 -21.20
C ARG A 158 11.67 -13.22 -21.92
N THR A 159 10.35 -13.19 -22.11
CA THR A 159 9.57 -14.21 -22.83
C THR A 159 8.83 -13.61 -24.01
N SER A 160 8.26 -14.47 -24.87
CA SER A 160 7.43 -14.06 -26.02
C SER A 160 6.01 -13.64 -25.63
N HIS A 161 5.58 -13.92 -24.40
CA HIS A 161 4.25 -13.59 -23.90
C HIS A 161 4.34 -12.55 -22.78
N TYR A 162 3.25 -11.83 -22.55
CA TYR A 162 3.16 -10.91 -21.43
C TYR A 162 2.83 -11.67 -20.13
N HIS A 163 3.30 -11.11 -19.03
CA HIS A 163 3.03 -11.49 -17.65
C HIS A 163 2.40 -10.32 -16.93
N THR A 164 1.75 -10.62 -15.82
CA THR A 164 1.09 -9.61 -14.98
C THR A 164 1.57 -9.68 -13.55
N LYS A 165 1.80 -8.52 -12.94
CA LYS A 165 2.06 -8.44 -11.49
C LYS A 165 1.17 -7.39 -10.83
N PRO A 166 0.41 -7.72 -9.78
CA PRO A 166 -0.32 -6.71 -9.01
C PRO A 166 0.65 -5.68 -8.42
N VAL A 167 0.24 -4.41 -8.44
CA VAL A 167 0.99 -3.30 -7.88
C VAL A 167 0.08 -2.50 -6.95
N ASP A 168 0.59 -2.14 -5.77
CA ASP A 168 -0.23 -1.43 -4.78
C ASP A 168 -0.49 0.02 -5.23
N LEU A 169 0.58 0.73 -5.64
CA LEU A 169 0.45 2.03 -6.32
C LEU A 169 1.61 2.25 -7.30
N ALA A 170 1.28 2.71 -8.50
CA ALA A 170 2.26 3.14 -9.49
C ALA A 170 1.76 4.32 -10.32
N PHE A 171 2.64 5.26 -10.61
CA PHE A 171 2.32 6.41 -11.45
C PHE A 171 3.55 6.97 -12.17
N PHE A 172 3.33 7.70 -13.25
CA PHE A 172 4.35 8.50 -13.91
C PHE A 172 4.31 9.93 -13.37
N ASP A 173 5.43 10.44 -12.83
CA ASP A 173 5.48 11.77 -12.21
C ASP A 173 5.80 12.90 -13.20
N GLY A 174 5.85 12.59 -14.51
CA GLY A 174 6.32 13.46 -15.57
C GLY A 174 7.79 13.23 -15.95
N LYS A 175 8.55 12.48 -15.14
CA LYS A 175 9.95 12.15 -15.39
C LYS A 175 10.27 10.67 -15.20
N ASP A 176 9.86 10.10 -14.07
CA ASP A 176 10.13 8.74 -13.65
C ASP A 176 8.82 7.99 -13.38
N TRP A 177 8.81 6.69 -13.67
CA TRP A 177 7.79 5.80 -13.15
C TRP A 177 8.08 5.49 -11.69
N ILE A 178 7.12 5.80 -10.82
CA ILE A 178 7.18 5.54 -9.39
C ILE A 178 6.36 4.29 -9.10
N VAL A 179 6.98 3.28 -8.49
CA VAL A 179 6.27 2.09 -7.98
C VAL A 179 6.41 1.99 -6.47
N MET A 180 5.32 1.59 -5.82
CA MET A 180 5.25 1.50 -4.36
C MET A 180 4.71 0.16 -3.89
N GLU A 181 5.31 -0.33 -2.81
CA GLU A 181 4.68 -1.31 -1.92
C GLU A 181 4.08 -0.52 -0.75
N LEU A 182 2.76 -0.59 -0.59
CA LEU A 182 2.03 0.16 0.43
C LEU A 182 1.70 -0.72 1.64
N LYS A 183 1.73 -0.10 2.82
CA LYS A 183 1.22 -0.69 4.08
C LYS A 183 0.52 0.36 4.90
N ALA A 184 -0.48 -0.06 5.69
CA ALA A 184 -1.25 0.86 6.52
C ALA A 184 -0.36 1.69 7.49
N GLY A 185 0.66 1.10 8.13
CA GLY A 185 1.63 1.87 8.95
C GLY A 185 2.01 1.23 10.28
N GLY A 186 1.50 0.04 10.60
CA GLY A 186 1.79 -0.71 11.83
C GLY A 186 3.21 -1.27 11.95
N ASP A 187 3.42 -2.09 12.98
CA ASP A 187 4.67 -2.85 13.15
C ASP A 187 4.80 -3.84 12.00
N LEU A 188 5.55 -3.45 10.98
CA LEU A 188 5.87 -4.35 9.88
C LEU A 188 6.75 -5.46 10.44
N ASP A 189 6.12 -6.61 10.60
CA ASP A 189 6.76 -7.79 11.16
C ASP A 189 8.08 -8.05 10.45
N SER A 190 9.11 -8.26 11.28
CA SER A 190 10.44 -8.70 10.88
C SER A 190 10.42 -9.92 9.94
N SER A 191 9.44 -10.82 10.09
CA SER A 191 9.31 -12.02 9.26
C SER A 191 8.91 -11.69 7.80
N ASN A 192 8.10 -10.64 7.61
CA ASN A 192 7.55 -10.23 6.32
C ASN A 192 8.38 -9.13 5.65
N ALA A 193 9.29 -8.48 6.38
CA ALA A 193 10.15 -7.44 5.82
C ALA A 193 10.96 -7.90 4.59
N PRO A 194 11.57 -9.10 4.57
CA PRO A 194 12.33 -9.57 3.42
C PRO A 194 11.45 -9.77 2.16
N SER A 195 10.25 -10.36 2.32
CA SER A 195 9.33 -10.66 1.21
C SER A 195 8.67 -9.41 0.64
N ASN A 196 8.33 -8.43 1.48
CA ASN A 196 7.82 -7.13 1.01
C ASN A 196 8.83 -6.40 0.11
N VAL A 197 10.11 -6.40 0.50
CA VAL A 197 11.18 -5.80 -0.33
C VAL A 197 11.36 -6.58 -1.64
N GLU A 198 11.37 -7.92 -1.59
CA GLU A 198 11.47 -8.73 -2.81
C GLU A 198 10.29 -8.50 -3.77
N LYS A 199 9.06 -8.35 -3.26
CA LYS A 199 7.89 -8.01 -4.08
C LYS A 199 8.09 -6.68 -4.81
N LEU A 200 8.50 -5.63 -4.08
CA LEU A 200 8.80 -4.32 -4.66
C LEU A 200 9.90 -4.39 -5.72
N LEU A 201 11.01 -5.06 -5.41
CA LEU A 201 12.14 -5.23 -6.35
C LEU A 201 11.75 -6.05 -7.59
N THR A 202 10.85 -7.03 -7.45
CA THR A 202 10.31 -7.81 -8.57
C THR A 202 9.46 -6.94 -9.49
N ILE A 203 8.61 -6.07 -8.93
CA ILE A 203 7.82 -5.10 -9.71
C ILE A 203 8.75 -4.14 -10.45
N TYR A 204 9.76 -3.59 -9.77
CA TYR A 204 10.77 -2.72 -10.38
C TYR A 204 11.53 -3.42 -11.52
N ALA A 205 11.99 -4.65 -11.29
CA ALA A 205 12.66 -5.47 -12.30
C ALA A 205 11.75 -5.73 -13.51
N GLY A 206 10.45 -5.96 -13.26
CA GLY A 206 9.43 -6.17 -14.28
C GLY A 206 9.11 -4.93 -15.11
N LEU A 207 9.13 -3.71 -14.52
CA LEU A 207 9.03 -2.46 -15.29
C LEU A 207 10.12 -2.42 -16.37
N ASN A 208 11.34 -2.79 -15.99
CA ASN A 208 12.51 -2.92 -16.85
C ASN A 208 12.85 -1.66 -17.67
N ILE A 209 12.75 -0.48 -17.04
CA ILE A 209 13.09 0.81 -17.64
C ILE A 209 14.01 1.61 -16.71
N PRO A 210 14.95 2.41 -17.25
CA PRO A 210 15.91 3.17 -16.45
C PRO A 210 15.27 4.35 -15.69
N ASN A 211 14.22 4.96 -16.23
CA ASN A 211 13.49 6.07 -15.63
C ASN A 211 12.40 5.54 -14.69
N SER A 212 12.82 4.85 -13.64
CA SER A 212 11.91 4.36 -12.61
C SER A 212 12.53 4.42 -11.21
N LYS A 213 11.65 4.48 -10.21
CA LYS A 213 12.01 4.50 -8.79
C LYS A 213 11.09 3.59 -7.99
N ALA A 214 11.63 2.98 -6.95
CA ALA A 214 10.89 2.07 -6.09
C ALA A 214 10.84 2.61 -4.65
N TYR A 215 9.66 2.63 -4.05
CA TYR A 215 9.49 3.07 -2.66
C TYR A 215 8.72 2.06 -1.84
N PHE A 216 9.19 1.88 -0.60
CA PHE A 216 8.36 1.28 0.43
C PHE A 216 7.62 2.40 1.15
N ALA A 217 6.29 2.34 1.16
CA ALA A 217 5.47 3.42 1.65
C ALA A 217 4.52 2.98 2.77
N THR A 218 4.30 3.89 3.72
CA THR A 218 3.27 3.72 4.74
C THR A 218 2.31 4.90 4.78
N LEU A 219 1.06 4.62 5.05
CA LEU A 219 -0.01 5.63 5.02
C LEU A 219 -0.01 6.53 6.25
N TYR A 220 0.47 6.02 7.38
CA TYR A 220 0.78 6.83 8.56
C TYR A 220 2.08 6.34 9.20
N ASN A 221 2.66 7.17 10.05
CA ASN A 221 3.73 6.78 10.96
C ASN A 221 3.14 6.29 12.28
N LYS A 222 3.21 5.00 12.59
CA LYS A 222 2.75 4.45 13.89
C LYS A 222 3.36 5.11 15.12
N ASN A 223 4.55 5.70 14.98
CA ASN A 223 5.22 6.40 16.09
C ASN A 223 4.81 7.89 16.15
N GLY A 224 3.87 8.33 15.33
CA GLY A 224 3.51 9.74 15.15
C GLY A 224 4.31 10.44 14.05
N GLU A 225 3.67 11.34 13.30
CA GLU A 225 4.34 12.12 12.26
C GLU A 225 5.47 12.98 12.85
N GLY A 226 6.57 13.10 12.10
CA GLY A 226 7.81 13.75 12.56
C GLY A 226 8.76 12.85 13.36
N ASN A 227 8.28 11.72 13.91
CA ASN A 227 9.15 10.78 14.61
C ASN A 227 9.90 9.84 13.66
N THR A 228 11.06 9.35 14.12
CA THR A 228 11.79 8.32 13.37
C THR A 228 10.96 7.03 13.33
N TRP A 229 10.61 6.59 12.13
CA TRP A 229 9.95 5.31 11.93
C TRP A 229 10.85 4.14 12.37
N THR A 230 10.33 3.01 12.86
CA THR A 230 11.18 1.94 13.45
C THR A 230 10.99 0.55 12.84
N GLY A 231 10.29 0.43 11.70
CA GLY A 231 10.00 -0.89 11.12
C GLY A 231 11.22 -1.66 10.60
N ALA A 232 11.12 -3.00 10.65
CA ALA A 232 12.20 -3.92 10.32
C ALA A 232 12.68 -3.84 8.86
N VAL A 233 11.84 -3.35 7.95
CA VAL A 233 12.16 -3.15 6.52
C VAL A 233 13.40 -2.28 6.31
N LYS A 234 13.73 -1.36 7.24
CA LYS A 234 14.96 -0.55 7.21
C LYS A 234 16.26 -1.35 7.20
N LYS A 235 16.20 -2.63 7.58
CA LYS A 235 17.34 -3.53 7.49
C LYS A 235 17.58 -3.99 6.05
N HIS A 236 16.53 -4.07 5.24
CA HIS A 236 16.57 -4.65 3.90
C HIS A 236 16.59 -3.61 2.78
N MET A 237 16.42 -2.34 3.12
CA MET A 237 16.39 -1.25 2.14
C MET A 237 16.91 0.06 2.72
N ALA A 238 17.52 0.91 1.86
CA ALA A 238 18.19 2.13 2.28
C ALA A 238 17.19 3.15 2.86
N TYR A 239 17.40 3.51 4.13
CA TYR A 239 16.61 4.50 4.84
C TYR A 239 17.41 5.80 5.04
N PRO A 240 16.84 6.98 4.72
CA PRO A 240 15.43 7.24 4.34
C PRO A 240 15.13 7.20 2.83
N GLU A 241 16.14 7.06 1.97
CA GLU A 241 16.05 7.23 0.51
C GLU A 241 14.91 6.46 -0.16
N MET A 242 14.69 5.20 0.24
CA MET A 242 13.74 4.29 -0.39
C MET A 242 12.37 4.28 0.30
N PHE A 243 12.10 5.24 1.21
CA PHE A 243 10.93 5.22 2.08
C PHE A 243 10.08 6.49 1.99
N LEU A 244 8.77 6.30 1.85
CA LEU A 244 7.76 7.34 1.94
C LEU A 244 6.82 7.03 3.10
N ILE A 245 7.08 7.60 4.28
CA ILE A 245 6.36 7.28 5.51
C ILE A 245 5.39 8.40 5.83
N GLY A 246 4.12 8.06 6.04
CA GLY A 246 3.09 8.95 6.55
C GLY A 246 2.97 10.23 5.72
N LYS A 247 3.24 11.37 6.35
CA LYS A 247 3.22 12.69 5.70
C LYS A 247 3.97 12.71 4.36
N LYS A 248 5.16 12.11 4.28
CA LYS A 248 5.98 12.10 3.04
C LYS A 248 5.30 11.35 1.90
N PHE A 249 4.59 10.27 2.20
CA PHE A 249 3.82 9.55 1.20
C PHE A 249 2.69 10.42 0.66
N TRP A 250 1.88 11.00 1.54
CA TRP A 250 0.77 11.86 1.12
C TRP A 250 1.24 13.08 0.33
N GLU A 251 2.30 13.76 0.78
CA GLU A 251 2.89 14.89 0.05
C GLU A 251 3.42 14.50 -1.35
N THR A 252 3.72 13.22 -1.58
CA THR A 252 4.13 12.71 -2.90
C THR A 252 2.95 12.61 -3.87
N ILE A 253 1.73 12.35 -3.38
CA ILE A 253 0.56 12.05 -4.23
C ILE A 253 -0.56 13.09 -4.14
N LEU A 254 -0.57 13.95 -3.12
CA LEU A 254 -1.58 15.00 -2.96
C LEU A 254 -1.47 16.06 -4.06
N PRO A 255 -2.59 16.55 -4.62
CA PRO A 255 -2.58 17.64 -5.58
C PRO A 255 -1.80 18.86 -5.10
N ALA A 256 -1.20 19.60 -6.03
CA ALA A 256 -0.46 20.81 -5.71
C ALA A 256 -1.31 21.79 -4.89
N GLY A 257 -0.74 22.33 -3.81
CA GLY A 257 -1.42 23.24 -2.89
C GLY A 257 -2.17 22.55 -1.73
N ILE A 258 -2.32 21.22 -1.74
CA ILE A 258 -2.90 20.47 -0.62
C ILE A 258 -1.79 19.94 0.27
N THR A 259 -1.75 20.38 1.53
CA THR A 259 -0.80 19.86 2.53
C THR A 259 -1.32 18.58 3.16
N TYR A 260 -0.42 17.82 3.79
CA TYR A 260 -0.82 16.64 4.58
C TYR A 260 -1.79 17.01 5.70
N GLU A 261 -1.58 18.13 6.38
CA GLU A 261 -2.44 18.60 7.46
C GLU A 261 -3.85 18.93 6.95
N ALA A 262 -3.97 19.59 5.79
CA ALA A 262 -5.25 19.84 5.15
C ALA A 262 -5.96 18.54 4.78
N PHE A 263 -5.22 17.58 4.20
CA PHE A 263 -5.75 16.25 3.89
C PHE A 263 -6.24 15.51 5.14
N ALA A 264 -5.51 15.56 6.25
CA ALA A 264 -5.88 14.89 7.49
C ALA A 264 -7.20 15.45 8.07
N GLU A 265 -7.41 16.77 8.02
CA GLU A 265 -8.68 17.37 8.42
C GLU A 265 -9.82 17.00 7.46
N ILE A 266 -9.60 17.03 6.15
CA ILE A 266 -10.60 16.59 5.16
C ILE A 266 -11.02 15.13 5.39
N TYR A 267 -10.04 14.27 5.64
CA TYR A 267 -10.27 12.86 5.93
C TYR A 267 -11.13 12.69 7.19
N LYS A 268 -10.80 13.44 8.26
CA LYS A 268 -11.56 13.43 9.51
C LYS A 268 -12.99 13.94 9.31
N GLU A 269 -13.19 15.03 8.59
CA GLU A 269 -14.52 15.56 8.28
C GLU A 269 -15.36 14.55 7.49
N ALA A 270 -14.77 13.86 6.51
CA ALA A 270 -15.46 12.82 5.74
C ALA A 270 -15.91 11.65 6.64
N LEU A 271 -15.06 11.19 7.57
CA LEU A 271 -15.43 10.13 8.51
C LEU A 271 -16.47 10.56 9.54
N GLN A 272 -16.46 11.83 9.95
CA GLN A 272 -17.49 12.39 10.82
C GLN A 272 -18.84 12.46 10.11
N GLU A 273 -18.85 12.84 8.83
CA GLU A 273 -20.07 12.88 8.00
C GLU A 273 -20.65 11.48 7.73
N LEU A 274 -19.79 10.46 7.62
CA LEU A 274 -20.21 9.06 7.56
C LEU A 274 -20.79 8.53 8.88
N ASP A 275 -20.66 9.28 9.98
CA ASP A 275 -21.02 8.88 11.33
C ASP A 275 -20.63 7.43 11.67
N LEU A 276 -19.34 7.13 11.46
CA LEU A 276 -18.78 5.80 11.72
C LEU A 276 -19.14 5.28 13.13
N ASN A 277 -19.23 6.17 14.12
CA ASN A 277 -19.57 5.81 15.50
C ASN A 277 -21.01 5.32 15.65
N MET A 278 -21.97 5.96 15.00
CA MET A 278 -23.35 5.49 14.99
C MET A 278 -23.44 4.08 14.39
N HIS A 279 -22.84 3.86 13.22
CA HIS A 279 -22.81 2.54 12.57
C HIS A 279 -22.18 1.46 13.45
N ILE A 280 -21.08 1.77 14.16
CA ILE A 280 -20.44 0.83 15.10
C ILE A 280 -21.41 0.43 16.22
N LYS A 281 -22.08 1.40 16.84
CA LYS A 281 -23.02 1.14 17.93
C LYS A 281 -24.17 0.25 17.46
N GLU A 282 -24.78 0.57 16.32
CA GLU A 282 -25.87 -0.23 15.75
C GLU A 282 -25.44 -1.65 15.38
N MET A 283 -24.21 -1.86 14.92
CA MET A 283 -23.69 -3.21 14.65
C MET A 283 -23.49 -4.02 15.93
N ILE A 284 -22.96 -3.39 16.98
CA ILE A 284 -22.72 -4.04 18.27
C ILE A 284 -24.04 -4.38 18.95
N GLU A 285 -24.98 -3.43 19.02
CA GLU A 285 -26.31 -3.62 19.62
C GLU A 285 -27.04 -4.79 18.96
N ARG A 286 -27.13 -4.81 17.62
CA ARG A 286 -27.76 -5.90 16.86
C ARG A 286 -27.11 -7.28 17.02
N ALA A 287 -25.85 -7.35 17.46
CA ALA A 287 -25.13 -8.61 17.61
C ALA A 287 -25.19 -9.17 19.03
N VAL A 288 -25.48 -8.33 20.02
CA VAL A 288 -25.59 -8.69 21.44
C VAL A 288 -27.04 -8.93 21.86
N GLU A 289 -28.02 -8.45 21.09
CA GLU A 289 -29.44 -8.85 21.18
C GLU A 289 -29.70 -10.29 20.71
#